data_AF-X1TMP4-F1
#
_entry.id   AF-X1TMP4-F1
#
_cell.length_a   1.000
_cell.length_b   1.000
_cell.length_c   1.000
_cell.angle_alpha   90.00
_cell.angle_beta   90.00
_cell.angle_gamma   90.00
#
_symmetry.space_group_name_H-M   'P 1'
#
loop_
_entity.id
_entity.type
_entity.pdbx_description
1 polymer ?
#
loop_
_entity_poly.entity_id
_entity_poly.type
_entity_poly.pdbx_seq_one_letter_code
_entity_poly.pdbx_strand_id
1 'polypeptide(L)'
;MPFIEDKKTDYPLSPYAASKKGAEAICYTYHYLYGIDISIPRYFTVYGPAGRPDMSYFIFTKKIKAGEEITVYGDGNQERDFTYIDDIATGTIATLKLKGFQIINLGNDHPVKIKYII
;
A
#
# COMPACT_ATOMS: atom_id res chain seq x y z
N MET A 1 3.87 -8.60 10.64
CA MET A 1 2.52 -8.21 10.15
C MET A 1 1.52 -9.07 10.91
N PRO A 2 0.31 -8.56 11.22
CA PRO A 2 -0.37 -7.43 10.59
C PRO A 2 0.15 -6.05 11.01
N PHE A 3 -0.13 -5.02 10.20
CA PHE A 3 -0.04 -3.62 10.61
C PHE A 3 -1.38 -3.20 11.19
N ILE A 4 -1.36 -2.47 12.29
CA ILE A 4 -2.56 -1.93 12.94
C ILE A 4 -2.58 -0.41 12.79
N GLU A 5 -3.77 0.15 12.58
CA GLU A 5 -4.01 1.56 12.29
C GLU A 5 -3.51 2.48 13.42
N ASP A 6 -3.66 2.02 14.66
CA ASP A 6 -3.25 2.72 15.88
C ASP A 6 -1.73 2.73 16.11
N LYS A 7 -0.96 1.99 15.29
CA LYS A 7 0.48 1.97 15.41
C LYS A 7 1.05 3.35 15.03
N LYS A 8 1.85 3.92 15.93
CA LYS A 8 2.58 5.17 15.66
C LYS A 8 3.49 5.04 14.43
N THR A 9 3.47 6.05 13.58
CA THR A 9 4.24 6.12 12.32
C THR A 9 5.14 7.37 12.28
N ASP A 10 5.61 7.82 13.43
CA ASP A 10 6.27 9.13 13.59
C ASP A 10 7.72 9.15 13.09
N TYR A 11 8.30 7.99 12.78
CA TYR A 11 9.69 7.81 12.35
C TYR A 11 9.76 7.15 10.95
N PRO A 12 9.36 7.86 9.87
CA PRO A 12 9.43 7.33 8.52
C PRO A 12 10.87 7.16 8.03
N LEU A 13 11.16 6.03 7.37
CA LEU A 13 12.51 5.70 6.86
C LEU A 13 12.78 6.22 5.43
N SER A 14 11.82 6.90 4.81
CA SER A 14 11.98 7.42 3.45
C SER A 14 11.26 8.77 3.25
N PRO A 15 11.74 9.63 2.32
CA PRO A 15 11.06 10.88 1.99
C PRO A 15 9.61 10.67 1.51
N TYR A 16 9.34 9.58 0.80
CA TYR A 16 7.99 9.20 0.38
C TYR A 16 7.09 8.89 1.58
N ALA A 17 7.55 8.09 2.54
CA ALA A 17 6.78 7.79 3.74
C ALA A 17 6.55 9.05 4.59
N ALA A 18 7.55 9.92 4.69
CA ALA A 18 7.43 11.19 5.39
C ALA A 18 6.40 12.12 4.74
N SER A 19 6.39 12.24 3.41
CA SER A 19 5.42 13.08 2.71
C SER A 19 3.99 12.56 2.87
N LYS A 20 3.79 11.24 2.82
CA LYS A 20 2.49 10.61 3.08
C LYS A 20 2.03 10.85 4.51
N LYS A 21 2.91 10.71 5.51
CA LYS A 21 2.55 11.00 6.90
C LYS A 21 2.21 12.48 7.11
N GLY A 22 2.97 13.38 6.50
CA GLY A 22 2.66 14.82 6.52
C GLY A 22 1.29 15.12 5.91
N ALA A 23 0.93 14.46 4.82
CA ALA A 23 -0.40 14.59 4.22
C ALA A 23 -1.53 14.17 5.18
N GLU A 24 -1.36 13.08 5.95
CA GLU A 24 -2.35 12.68 6.96
C GLU A 24 -2.57 13.76 8.02
N ALA A 25 -1.50 14.39 8.50
CA ALA A 25 -1.59 15.47 9.49
C ALA A 25 -2.29 16.72 8.93
N ILE A 26 -2.03 17.06 7.67
CA ILE A 26 -2.74 18.14 6.97
C ILE A 26 -4.23 17.79 6.85
N CYS A 27 -4.56 16.57 6.42
CA CYS A 27 -5.94 16.11 6.34
C CYS A 27 -6.66 16.21 7.69
N TYR A 28 -6.02 15.78 8.79
CA TYR A 28 -6.62 15.91 10.13
C TYR A 28 -6.90 17.36 10.50
N THR A 29 -6.00 18.28 10.15
CA THR A 29 -6.19 19.71 10.38
C THR A 29 -7.44 20.23 9.68
N TYR A 30 -7.69 19.81 8.43
CA TYR A 30 -8.91 20.17 7.71
C TYR A 30 -10.17 19.56 8.33
N HIS A 31 -10.10 18.29 8.76
CA HIS A 31 -11.21 17.66 9.48
C HIS A 31 -11.54 18.43 10.77
N TYR A 32 -10.54 18.72 11.60
CA TYR A 32 -10.72 19.39 12.88
C TYR A 32 -11.27 20.82 12.71
N LEU A 33 -10.74 21.59 11.76
CA LEU A 33 -11.12 22.99 11.56
C LEU A 33 -12.50 23.15 10.89
N TYR A 34 -12.86 22.23 9.99
CA TYR A 34 -14.01 22.43 9.10
C TYR A 34 -15.07 21.32 9.18
N GLY A 35 -14.87 20.31 10.04
CA GLY A 35 -15.81 19.19 10.19
C GLY A 35 -15.94 18.31 8.95
N ILE A 36 -14.97 18.35 8.02
CA ILE A 36 -15.02 17.59 6.77
C ILE A 36 -14.77 16.11 7.08
N ASP A 37 -15.68 15.23 6.67
CA ASP A 37 -15.46 13.77 6.72
C ASP A 37 -14.27 13.40 5.80
N ILE A 38 -13.24 12.77 6.35
CA ILE A 38 -12.04 12.37 5.62
C ILE A 38 -11.70 10.91 5.90
N SER A 39 -11.51 10.15 4.83
CA SER A 39 -11.01 8.78 4.89
C SER A 39 -9.64 8.67 4.25
N ILE A 40 -8.72 8.01 4.94
CA ILE A 40 -7.33 7.78 4.53
C ILE A 40 -7.10 6.28 4.38
N PRO A 41 -7.31 5.72 3.17
CA PRO A 41 -6.89 4.36 2.87
C PRO A 41 -5.36 4.30 2.73
N ARG A 42 -4.71 3.53 3.60
CA ARG A 42 -3.29 3.18 3.52
C ARG A 42 -3.14 1.91 2.69
N TYR A 43 -2.68 2.07 1.45
CA TYR A 43 -2.48 0.96 0.52
C TYR A 43 -1.17 0.21 0.76
N PHE A 44 -1.20 -1.09 0.50
CA PHE A 44 -0.03 -1.95 0.41
C PHE A 44 0.35 -2.18 -1.07
N THR A 45 0.97 -3.32 -1.39
CA THR A 45 1.41 -3.58 -2.76
C THR A 45 0.22 -3.98 -3.61
N VAL A 46 -0.15 -3.13 -4.58
CA VAL A 46 -1.28 -3.39 -5.48
C VAL A 46 -0.79 -4.00 -6.78
N TYR A 47 -1.45 -5.06 -7.26
CA TYR A 47 -1.14 -5.70 -8.53
C TYR A 47 -2.39 -5.93 -9.40
N GLY A 48 -2.21 -6.02 -10.71
CA GLY A 48 -3.29 -6.30 -11.65
C GLY A 48 -3.07 -5.69 -13.04
N PRO A 49 -4.07 -5.80 -13.93
CA PRO A 49 -4.04 -5.19 -15.26
C PRO A 49 -3.75 -3.68 -15.21
N ALA A 50 -3.10 -3.17 -16.26
CA ALA A 50 -2.74 -1.75 -16.42
C ALA A 50 -1.93 -1.13 -15.26
N GLY A 51 -1.29 -1.97 -14.43
CA GLY A 51 -0.45 -1.45 -13.37
C GLY A 51 0.91 -0.94 -13.86
N ARG A 52 1.69 -0.49 -12.89
CA ARG A 52 2.93 0.22 -13.14
C ARG A 52 4.05 -0.72 -13.59
N PRO A 53 4.70 -0.46 -14.75
CA PRO A 53 5.74 -1.34 -15.30
C PRO A 53 7.01 -1.38 -14.44
N ASP A 54 7.20 -0.40 -13.55
CA ASP A 54 8.33 -0.30 -12.62
C ASP A 54 8.10 -1.01 -11.27
N MET A 55 6.97 -1.70 -11.09
CA MET A 55 6.66 -2.46 -9.87
C MET A 55 7.06 -3.93 -9.98
N SER A 56 7.32 -4.53 -8.81
CA SER A 56 7.90 -5.88 -8.65
C SER A 56 7.29 -6.94 -9.57
N TYR A 57 5.97 -7.12 -9.58
CA TYR A 57 5.33 -8.18 -10.38
C TYR A 57 5.48 -7.97 -11.90
N PHE A 58 5.44 -6.74 -12.40
CA PHE A 58 5.68 -6.46 -13.82
C PHE A 58 7.14 -6.67 -14.21
N ILE A 59 8.07 -6.28 -13.33
CA ILE A 59 9.49 -6.52 -13.54
C ILE A 59 9.75 -8.03 -13.60
N PHE A 60 9.21 -8.81 -12.66
CA PHE A 60 9.39 -10.26 -12.61
C PHE A 60 8.81 -10.95 -13.84
N THR A 61 7.55 -10.67 -14.20
CA THR A 61 6.90 -11.26 -15.38
C THR A 61 7.62 -10.90 -16.69
N LYS A 62 8.09 -9.66 -16.83
CA LYS A 62 8.87 -9.22 -18.00
C LYS A 62 10.18 -9.98 -18.11
N LYS A 63 10.93 -10.10 -17.00
CA LYS A 63 12.23 -10.79 -16.96
C LYS A 63 12.08 -12.29 -17.23
N ILE A 64 11.10 -12.95 -16.60
CA ILE A 64 10.77 -14.36 -16.87
C ILE A 64 10.48 -14.57 -18.36
N LYS A 65 9.64 -13.73 -18.96
CA LYS A 65 9.31 -13.81 -20.38
C LYS A 65 10.52 -13.61 -21.29
N ALA A 66 11.48 -12.77 -20.88
CA ALA A 66 12.71 -12.51 -21.61
C ALA A 66 13.83 -13.54 -21.35
N GLY A 67 13.64 -14.48 -20.42
CA GLY A 67 14.70 -15.39 -19.97
C GLY A 67 15.83 -14.67 -19.20
N GLU A 68 15.55 -13.51 -18.64
CA GLU A 68 16.50 -12.71 -17.86
C GLU A 68 16.48 -13.07 -16.38
N GLU A 69 17.62 -12.94 -15.71
CA GLU A 69 17.71 -13.17 -14.27
C GLU A 69 16.91 -12.14 -13.46
N ILE A 70 16.12 -12.62 -12.50
CA ILE A 70 15.41 -11.76 -11.55
C ILE A 70 16.33 -11.38 -10.39
N THR A 71 16.49 -10.08 -10.19
CA THR A 71 17.23 -9.53 -9.05
C THR A 71 16.33 -9.52 -7.82
N VAL A 72 16.70 -10.30 -6.80
CA VAL A 72 16.05 -10.26 -5.48
C VAL A 72 16.91 -9.41 -4.56
N TYR A 73 16.39 -8.26 -4.15
CA TYR A 73 17.05 -7.43 -3.14
C TYR A 73 16.89 -8.08 -1.76
N GLY A 74 17.99 -8.25 -1.02
CA GLY A 74 17.99 -8.95 0.27
C GLY A 74 18.09 -10.47 0.12
N ASP A 75 17.45 -11.22 1.01
CA ASP A 75 17.52 -12.69 1.06
C ASP A 75 16.30 -13.40 0.45
N GLY A 76 15.31 -12.62 -0.04
CA GLY A 76 14.07 -13.12 -0.63
C GLY A 76 13.03 -13.60 0.39
N ASN A 77 13.33 -13.56 1.68
CA ASN A 77 12.38 -13.91 2.74
C ASN A 77 11.54 -12.71 3.21
N GLN A 78 11.80 -11.52 2.67
CA GLN A 78 10.97 -10.36 2.94
C GLN A 78 9.53 -10.65 2.51
N GLU A 79 8.62 -10.32 3.41
CA GLU A 79 7.20 -10.46 3.21
C GLU A 79 6.61 -9.18 2.60
N ARG A 80 5.63 -9.36 1.72
CA ARG A 80 4.86 -8.29 1.11
C ARG A 80 3.41 -8.71 1.05
N ASP A 81 2.53 -7.78 1.39
CA ASP A 81 1.10 -7.92 1.19
C ASP A 81 0.75 -7.42 -0.21
N PHE A 82 0.22 -8.34 -1.02
CA PHE A 82 -0.24 -8.11 -2.37
C PHE A 82 -1.76 -8.19 -2.41
N THR A 83 -2.38 -7.12 -2.90
CA THR A 83 -3.83 -7.04 -3.06
C THR A 83 -4.16 -6.77 -4.52
N TYR A 84 -5.15 -7.49 -5.06
CA TYR A 84 -5.54 -7.33 -6.45
C TYR A 84 -6.26 -5.99 -6.66
N ILE A 85 -6.09 -5.38 -7.83
CA ILE A 85 -6.56 -4.02 -8.13
C ILE A 85 -8.09 -3.88 -7.97
N ASP A 86 -8.87 -4.90 -8.30
CA ASP A 86 -10.34 -4.83 -8.19
C ASP A 86 -10.80 -4.80 -6.73
N ASP A 87 -10.10 -5.51 -5.84
CA ASP A 87 -10.36 -5.49 -4.40
C ASP A 87 -10.00 -4.12 -3.81
N ILE A 88 -8.86 -3.56 -4.24
CA ILE A 88 -8.46 -2.20 -3.86
C ILE A 88 -9.48 -1.18 -4.34
N ALA A 89 -9.93 -1.25 -5.60
CA ALA A 89 -10.93 -0.34 -6.13
C ALA A 89 -12.25 -0.42 -5.34
N THR A 90 -12.71 -1.64 -5.06
CA THR A 90 -13.92 -1.90 -4.26
C THR A 90 -13.77 -1.33 -2.85
N GLY A 91 -12.64 -1.60 -2.18
CA GLY A 91 -12.35 -1.10 -0.85
C GLY A 91 -12.25 0.43 -0.80
N THR A 92 -11.58 1.05 -1.78
CA THR A 92 -11.50 2.52 -1.91
C THR A 92 -12.90 3.13 -2.04
N ILE A 93 -13.76 2.58 -2.89
CA ILE A 93 -15.15 3.05 -3.03
C ILE A 93 -15.92 2.89 -1.71
N ALA A 94 -15.71 1.80 -0.98
CA ALA A 94 -16.35 1.59 0.31
C ALA A 94 -15.97 2.66 1.34
N THR A 95 -14.75 3.21 1.29
CA THR A 95 -14.32 4.29 2.21
C THR A 95 -15.14 5.57 2.08
N LEU A 96 -15.79 5.81 0.93
CA LEU A 96 -16.63 6.99 0.72
C LEU A 96 -17.85 7.07 1.65
N LYS A 97 -18.24 5.95 2.27
CA LYS A 97 -19.38 5.88 3.18
C LYS A 97 -19.03 6.24 4.63
N LEU A 98 -17.74 6.33 4.94
CA LEU A 98 -17.26 6.53 6.30
C LEU A 98 -17.44 7.98 6.76
N LYS A 99 -17.50 8.15 8.09
CA LYS A 99 -17.75 9.42 8.76
C LYS A 99 -16.62 9.76 9.73
N GLY A 100 -16.43 11.06 9.97
CA GLY A 100 -15.35 11.58 10.79
C GLY A 100 -13.99 11.48 10.09
N PHE A 101 -12.93 11.37 10.87
CA PHE A 101 -11.57 11.17 10.39
C PHE A 101 -11.17 9.70 10.55
N GLN A 102 -11.11 8.97 9.44
CA GLN A 102 -10.81 7.53 9.44
C GLN A 102 -9.49 7.25 8.75
N ILE A 103 -8.67 6.42 9.37
CA ILE A 103 -7.48 5.83 8.75
C ILE A 103 -7.73 4.33 8.69
N ILE A 104 -7.54 3.72 7.52
CA ILE A 104 -7.81 2.29 7.31
C ILE A 104 -6.68 1.69 6.51
N ASN A 105 -6.14 0.58 6.98
CA ASN A 105 -5.24 -0.25 6.19
C ASN A 105 -6.06 -1.01 5.14
N LEU A 106 -5.77 -0.80 3.85
CA LEU A 106 -6.43 -1.51 2.76
C LEU A 106 -5.43 -2.44 2.07
N GLY A 107 -5.47 -3.71 2.47
CA GLY A 107 -4.56 -4.78 2.06
C GLY A 107 -5.24 -6.16 2.13
N ASN A 108 -4.48 -7.23 1.87
CA ASN A 108 -4.96 -8.62 1.83
C ASN A 108 -4.80 -9.34 3.19
N ASP A 109 -4.05 -8.78 4.14
CA ASP A 109 -3.73 -9.37 5.46
C ASP A 109 -3.00 -10.74 5.40
N HIS A 110 -2.69 -11.20 4.19
CA HIS A 110 -1.96 -12.43 3.88
C HIS A 110 -0.62 -12.08 3.23
N PRO A 111 0.40 -11.68 4.01
CA PRO A 111 1.72 -11.42 3.48
C PRO A 111 2.35 -12.69 2.91
N VAL A 112 2.98 -12.56 1.74
CA VAL A 112 3.70 -13.64 1.07
C VAL A 112 5.17 -13.29 0.90
N LYS A 113 6.05 -14.30 0.97
CA LYS A 113 7.49 -14.12 0.73
C LYS A 113 7.76 -13.85 -0.75
N ILE A 114 8.72 -12.99 -1.05
CA ILE A 114 9.10 -12.70 -2.45
C ILE A 114 9.49 -13.97 -3.22
N LYS A 115 10.20 -14.91 -2.58
CA LYS A 115 10.55 -16.22 -3.18
C LYS A 115 9.36 -17.11 -3.56
N TYR A 116 8.17 -16.88 -3.01
CA TYR A 116 6.97 -17.63 -3.39
C TYR A 116 6.34 -17.08 -4.68
N ILE A 117 6.64 -15.83 -5.03
CA ILE A 117 6.01 -15.10 -6.15
C ILE A 117 6.82 -15.26 -7.45
N ILE A 118 8.12 -15.48 -7.31
CA ILE A 118 9.08 -15.69 -8.40
C ILE A 118 9.19 -17.19 -8.66
#